data_AF-W7LB39-F1
#
_entry.id   AF-W7LB39-F1
#
_cell.length_a   1.000
_cell.length_b   1.000
_cell.length_c   1.000
_cell.angle_alpha   90.00
_cell.angle_beta   90.00
_cell.angle_gamma   90.00
#
_symmetry.space_group_name_H-M   'P 1'
#
loop_
_entity.id
_entity.type
_entity.pdbx_description
1 polymer ?
#
loop_
_entity_poly.entity_id
_entity_poly.type
_entity_poly.pdbx_seq_one_letter_code
_entity_poly.pdbx_strand_id
1 'polypeptide(L)' 'MKTKREIQTGEVEKHINAVTLQMKQLQQEIAVLMPLINTMNEEQKDGFSRKLTAESTALLRSLSGLTS' A
#
# COMPACT_ATOMS: atom_id res chain seq x y z
N MET A 1 6.27 12.61 -33.73
CA MET A 1 5.00 12.53 -32.98
C MET A 1 4.96 11.19 -32.29
N LYS A 2 4.75 11.15 -30.97
CA LYS A 2 4.59 9.89 -30.25
C LYS A 2 3.26 9.24 -30.63
N THR A 3 3.23 7.92 -30.77
CA THR A 3 1.99 7.20 -31.10
C THR A 3 1.05 7.15 -29.89
N LYS A 4 -0.27 6.99 -30.11
CA LYS A 4 -1.27 6.86 -29.02
C LYS A 4 -0.91 5.73 -28.04
N ARG A 5 -0.30 4.64 -28.53
CA ARG A 5 0.21 3.54 -27.70
C ARG A 5 1.36 3.99 -26.80
N GLU A 6 2.34 4.72 -27.33
CA GLU A 6 3.46 5.25 -26.52
C GLU A 6 2.98 6.20 -25.42
N ILE A 7 1.94 6.99 -25.69
CA ILE A 7 1.31 7.87 -24.68
C ILE A 7 0.66 7.03 -23.58
N GLN A 8 -0.14 6.02 -23.94
CA GLN A 8 -0.80 5.12 -22.99
C GLN A 8 0.21 4.33 -22.15
N THR A 9 1.27 3.81 -22.76
CA THR A 9 2.34 3.10 -22.04
C THR A 9 3.04 4.04 -21.04
N GLY A 10 3.34 5.28 -21.44
CA GLY A 10 3.94 6.27 -20.55
C GLY A 10 3.03 6.70 -19.40
N GLU A 11 1.70 6.72 -19.60
CA GLU A 11 0.74 6.97 -18.53
C GLU A 11 0.68 5.81 -17.54
N VAL A 12 0.65 4.56 -18.02
CA VAL A 12 0.72 3.36 -17.17
C VAL A 12 2.01 3.34 -16.35
N GLU A 13 3.15 3.66 -16.96
CA GLU A 13 4.45 3.71 -16.27
C GLU A 13 4.46 4.76 -15.15
N LYS A 14 3.88 5.95 -15.38
CA LYS A 14 3.73 6.98 -14.34
C LYS A 14 2.90 6.47 -13.15
N HIS A 15 1.78 5.79 -13.43
CA HIS A 15 0.93 5.23 -12.37
C HIS A 15 1.64 4.11 -11.60
N ILE A 16 2.36 3.23 -12.28
CA ILE A 16 3.18 2.18 -11.64
C ILE A 16 4.24 2.81 -10.73
N ASN A 17 4.95 3.83 -11.21
CA ASN A 17 5.97 4.53 -10.42
C ASN A 17 5.36 5.20 -9.17
N ALA A 18 4.18 5.81 -9.30
CA ALA A 18 3.47 6.41 -8.18
C ALA A 18 3.06 5.37 -7.14
N VAL A 19 2.47 4.25 -7.57
CA VAL A 19 2.07 3.15 -6.68
C VAL A 19 3.28 2.55 -5.96
N THR A 20 4.40 2.32 -6.67
CA THR A 20 5.61 1.77 -6.03
C THR A 20 6.26 2.75 -5.05
N LEU A 21 6.20 4.06 -5.30
CA LEU A 21 6.62 5.06 -4.30
C LEU A 21 5.74 5.01 -3.04
N GLN A 22 4.42 4.97 -3.21
CA GLN A 22 3.46 4.91 -2.10
C GLN A 22 3.63 3.63 -1.27
N MET A 23 3.89 2.48 -1.90
CA MET A 23 4.18 1.23 -1.19
C MET A 23 5.44 1.31 -0.33
N LYS A 24 6.49 1.99 -0.82
CA LYS A 24 7.72 2.22 -0.04
C LYS A 24 7.46 3.13 1.17
N GLN A 25 6.66 4.18 1.00
CA GLN A 25 6.26 5.07 2.09
C GLN A 25 5.44 4.32 3.14
N LEU A 26 4.45 3.53 2.69
CA LEU A 26 3.65 2.68 3.57
C LEU A 26 4.52 1.71 4.38
N GLN A 27 5.54 1.09 3.76
CA GLN A 27 6.48 0.21 4.45
C GLN A 27 7.22 0.94 5.58
N GLN A 28 7.64 2.20 5.34
CA GLN A 28 8.31 3.02 6.36
C GLN A 28 7.36 3.38 7.51
N GLU A 29 6.12 3.77 7.20
CA GLU A 29 5.10 4.09 8.21
C GLU A 29 4.77 2.87 9.08
N ILE A 30 4.61 1.68 8.49
CA ILE A 30 4.38 0.43 9.23
C ILE A 30 5.55 0.13 10.18
N ALA A 31 6.79 0.36 9.75
CA ALA A 31 7.97 0.15 10.59
C ALA A 31 7.97 1.06 11.84
N VAL A 32 7.44 2.29 11.72
CA VAL A 32 7.25 3.21 12.85
C VAL A 32 6.12 2.77 13.77
N LEU A 33 5.05 2.17 13.23
CA LEU A 33 3.91 1.71 14.03
C LEU A 33 4.26 0.52 14.94
N MET A 34 5.14 -0.39 14.52
CA MET A 34 5.51 -1.56 15.32
C MET A 34 5.97 -1.24 16.75
N PRO A 35 6.97 -0.36 16.98
CA PRO A 35 7.39 -0.03 18.33
C PRO A 35 6.28 0.67 19.14
N LEU A 36 5.42 1.47 18.50
CA LEU A 36 4.32 2.16 19.18
C LEU A 36 3.25 1.16 19.64
N ILE A 37 2.86 0.20 18.79
CA ILE A 37 1.89 -0.86 19.12
C ILE A 37 2.39 -1.73 20.28
N ASN A 38 3.71 -1.98 20.36
CA ASN A 38 4.30 -2.77 21.43
C ASN A 38 4.16 -2.13 22.82
N THR A 39 3.98 -0.80 22.89
CA THR A 39 3.77 -0.08 24.16
C THR A 39 2.31 -0.03 24.62
N MET A 40 1.37 -0.52 23.82
CA MET A 40 -0.06 -0.43 24.10
C MET A 40 -0.59 -1.62 24.90
N ASN A 41 -1.77 -1.44 25.51
CA ASN A 41 -2.48 -2.54 26.16
C ASN A 41 -3.24 -3.42 25.14
N GLU A 42 -3.71 -4.59 25.57
CA GLU A 42 -4.35 -5.58 24.68
C GLU A 42 -5.64 -5.07 24.02
N GLU A 43 -6.45 -4.28 24.74
CA GLU A 43 -7.69 -3.72 24.19
C GLU A 43 -7.42 -2.70 23.06
N GLN A 44 -6.40 -1.85 23.25
CA GLN A 44 -5.94 -0.92 22.22
C GLN A 44 -5.36 -1.65 21.00
N LYS A 45 -4.53 -2.68 21.23
CA LYS A 45 -3.95 -3.51 20.17
C LYS A 45 -5.03 -4.18 19.33
N ASP A 46 -6.06 -4.73 19.97
CA ASP A 46 -7.17 -5.40 19.29
C ASP A 46 -7.95 -4.43 18.37
N GLY A 47 -8.21 -3.20 18.85
CA GLY A 47 -8.81 -2.14 18.04
C GLY A 47 -8.00 -1.78 16.79
N PHE A 48 -6.69 -1.54 16.94
CA PHE A 48 -5.81 -1.22 15.81
C PHE A 48 -5.59 -2.40 14.86
N SER A 49 -5.48 -3.61 15.41
CA SER A 49 -5.31 -4.86 14.65
C SER A 49 -6.48 -5.09 13.70
N ARG A 50 -7.72 -4.93 14.16
CA ARG A 50 -8.91 -5.04 13.30
C ARG A 50 -8.88 -4.05 12.13
N LYS A 51 -8.53 -2.79 12.41
CA LYS A 51 -8.44 -1.75 11.37
C LYS A 51 -7.36 -2.06 10.33
N LEU A 52 -6.15 -2.41 10.78
CA LEU A 52 -5.04 -2.76 9.90
C LEU A 52 -5.33 -4.04 9.10
N THR A 53 -6.03 -5.01 9.67
CA THR A 53 -6.42 -6.25 8.99
C THR A 53 -7.40 -5.99 7.85
N ALA A 54 -8.41 -5.14 8.07
CA ALA A 54 -9.36 -4.78 7.02
C ALA A 54 -8.67 -4.08 5.83
N GLU A 55 -7.85 -3.07 6.12
CA GLU A 55 -7.14 -2.32 5.08
C GLU A 55 -6.09 -3.15 4.35
N SER A 56 -5.31 -3.96 5.06
CA SER A 56 -4.32 -4.85 4.43
C SER A 56 -4.97 -5.89 3.53
N THR A 57 -6.12 -6.44 3.92
CA THR A 57 -6.89 -7.37 3.09
C THR A 57 -7.39 -6.70 1.81
N ALA A 58 -7.91 -5.48 1.92
CA ALA A 58 -8.35 -4.71 0.76
C ALA A 58 -7.19 -4.42 -0.19
N LEU A 59 -6.06 -3.96 0.35
CA LEU A 59 -4.85 -3.65 -0.43
C LEU A 59 -4.28 -4.89 -1.13
N LEU A 60 -4.15 -6.03 -0.42
CA LEU A 60 -3.66 -7.28 -1.01
C LEU A 60 -4.54 -7.75 -2.16
N ARG A 61 -5.87 -7.65 -2.02
CA ARG A 61 -6.81 -7.97 -3.11
C ARG A 61 -6.60 -7.07 -4.32
N SER A 62 -6.51 -5.76 -4.12
CA SER A 62 -6.27 -4.81 -5.20
C SER A 62 -4.93 -5.06 -5.91
N LEU A 63 -3.86 -5.32 -5.17
CA LEU A 63 -2.54 -5.63 -5.73
C LEU A 63 -2.53 -6.95 -6.49
N SER A 64 -3.20 -7.99 -5.96
CA SER A 64 -3.29 -9.28 -6.65
C SER A 64 -3.96 -9.16 -8.03
N GLY A 65 -4.97 -8.29 -8.17
CA GLY A 65 -5.60 -8.02 -9.46
C GLY A 65 -4.71 -7.27 -10.46
N LEU A 66 -3.67 -6.57 -9.99
CA LEU A 66 -2.71 -5.84 -10.83
C LEU A 66 -1.53 -6.70 -11.28
N THR A 67 -1.16 -7.71 -10.48
CA THR A 67 0.03 -8.55 -10.70
C THR A 67 -0.26 -9.97 -11.17
N SER A 68 -1.54 -10.33 -11.37
CA SER A 68 -1.96 -11.62 -11.95
C SER A 68 -2.04 -11.55 -13.47
#